data_AF-A0A7W1UMK7-F1
#
_entry.id   AF-A0A7W1UMK7-F1
#
_cell.length_a   1.000
_cell.length_b   1.000
_cell.length_c   1.000
_cell.angle_alpha   90.00
_cell.angle_beta   90.00
_cell.angle_gamma   90.00
#
_symmetry.space_group_name_H-M   'P 1'
#
loop_
_entity.id
_entity.type
_entity.pdbx_description
1 polymer ?
#
loop_
_entity_poly.entity_id
_entity_poly.type
_entity_poly.pdbx_seq_one_letter_code
_entity_poly.pdbx_strand_id
1 'polypeptide(L)'
;MKRLPILFLTIISAATISWGTFGHEHINRAAVFALPVSMQSFFYNHIDYITLESTVPDLRKYTINDKAENPRHFIDLENFGALDSIPKTMEEVKKKYDEKFLSQNGILFWYVQDLMEKLTKAFKEKKKTEILFLAADLGHYMGDAHMPLHTSANYDGQQTNQKGIHALWESRIPEMFGTSYNFKTSEAKYIDNVQSEFWKIILHSHKLKDTLLMTDLELKKKFTEDKVFKSVDGKVKKNKYGQPVFSDEYATALHKALNGMVEKQMNASIQATANFWYTAWVNAGKPELGSLDPAELTKSNSKQFKKELKMWNKGKLFGIESEKEF
;
A
#
# COMPACT_ATOMS: atom_id res chain seq x y z
N MET A 1 49.84 -22.64 -3.59
CA MET A 1 48.66 -22.18 -2.82
C MET A 1 47.62 -21.66 -3.80
N LYS A 2 46.56 -22.44 -4.06
CA LYS A 2 45.48 -22.05 -4.98
C LYS A 2 44.57 -21.05 -4.26
N ARG A 3 44.46 -19.83 -4.80
CA ARG A 3 43.54 -18.80 -4.29
C ARG A 3 42.12 -19.17 -4.69
N LEU A 4 41.25 -19.40 -3.71
CA LEU A 4 39.81 -19.62 -3.90
C LEU A 4 39.16 -18.28 -4.29
N PRO A 5 38.31 -18.20 -5.33
CA PRO A 5 37.60 -16.96 -5.63
C PRO A 5 36.52 -16.75 -4.57
N ILE A 6 36.61 -15.62 -3.87
CA ILE A 6 35.54 -15.13 -2.99
C ILE A 6 34.41 -14.67 -3.91
N LEU A 7 33.34 -15.46 -3.98
CA LEU A 7 32.12 -15.07 -4.67
C LEU A 7 31.44 -13.99 -3.82
N PHE A 8 31.57 -12.73 -4.22
CA PHE A 8 30.78 -11.64 -3.67
C PHE A 8 29.32 -11.89 -4.07
N LEU A 9 28.51 -12.35 -3.12
CA LEU A 9 27.06 -12.39 -3.26
C LEU A 9 26.54 -10.96 -3.12
N THR A 10 26.47 -10.23 -4.23
CA THR A 10 25.74 -8.96 -4.28
C THR A 10 24.25 -9.27 -4.09
N ILE A 11 23.77 -9.11 -2.87
CA ILE A 11 22.33 -9.02 -2.58
C ILE A 11 21.89 -7.69 -3.20
N ILE A 12 21.43 -7.76 -4.45
CA ILE A 12 20.68 -6.67 -5.08
C ILE A 12 19.40 -6.56 -4.25
N SER A 13 19.29 -5.50 -3.45
CA SER A 13 18.05 -5.15 -2.78
C SER A 13 17.02 -4.93 -3.88
N ALA A 14 16.12 -5.90 -4.07
CA ALA A 14 15.06 -5.76 -5.03
C ALA A 14 14.16 -4.60 -4.57
N ALA A 15 13.87 -3.72 -5.51
CA ALA A 15 12.86 -2.69 -5.39
C ALA A 15 11.51 -3.36 -5.07
N THR A 16 11.09 -3.33 -3.81
CA THR A 16 9.73 -3.71 -3.38
C THR A 16 8.81 -2.49 -3.47
N ILE A 17 7.77 -2.56 -4.28
CA ILE A 17 6.70 -1.55 -4.37
C ILE A 17 5.50 -2.23 -3.72
N SER A 18 4.65 -1.61 -2.92
CA SER A 18 3.64 -2.38 -2.16
C SER A 18 2.28 -2.45 -2.82
N TRP A 19 1.85 -1.34 -3.38
CA TRP A 19 0.90 -1.29 -4.48
C TRP A 19 1.57 -0.52 -5.59
N GLY A 20 1.34 -0.90 -6.85
CA GLY A 20 1.73 -0.01 -7.93
C GLY A 20 1.02 1.34 -7.83
N THR A 21 1.46 2.30 -8.64
CA THR A 21 0.83 3.64 -8.76
C THR A 21 -0.71 3.56 -8.79
N PHE A 22 -1.26 2.61 -9.55
CA PHE A 22 -2.71 2.37 -9.61
C PHE A 22 -3.33 2.14 -8.23
N GLY A 23 -2.77 1.23 -7.42
CA GLY A 23 -3.39 0.84 -6.15
C GLY A 23 -3.39 1.99 -5.15
N HIS A 24 -2.25 2.66 -4.94
CA HIS A 24 -2.15 3.77 -3.99
C HIS A 24 -3.09 4.92 -4.33
N GLU A 25 -3.14 5.33 -5.61
CA GLU A 25 -4.02 6.40 -6.07
C GLU A 25 -5.50 6.06 -5.82
N HIS A 26 -5.92 4.85 -6.21
CA HIS A 26 -7.31 4.42 -6.05
C HIS A 26 -7.70 4.26 -4.58
N ILE A 27 -6.80 3.74 -3.75
CA ILE A 27 -7.02 3.58 -2.31
C ILE A 27 -7.26 4.94 -1.66
N ASN A 28 -6.33 5.88 -1.85
CA ASN A 28 -6.40 7.21 -1.22
C ASN A 28 -7.59 8.00 -1.75
N ARG A 29 -7.85 7.99 -3.06
CA ARG A 29 -9.00 8.69 -3.63
C ARG A 29 -10.33 8.13 -3.11
N ALA A 30 -10.47 6.80 -3.06
CA ALA A 30 -11.70 6.18 -2.56
C ALA A 30 -11.92 6.46 -1.07
N ALA A 31 -10.86 6.51 -0.26
CA ALA A 31 -10.95 6.75 1.18
C ALA A 31 -11.58 8.12 1.50
N VAL A 32 -11.37 9.14 0.66
CA VAL A 32 -12.02 10.46 0.80
C VAL A 32 -13.55 10.34 0.82
N PHE A 33 -14.12 9.44 0.02
CA PHE A 33 -15.57 9.26 -0.06
C PHE A 33 -16.17 8.45 1.10
N ALA A 34 -15.33 7.77 1.88
CA ALA A 34 -15.76 7.06 3.10
C ALA A 34 -15.73 7.93 4.36
N LEU A 35 -15.10 9.13 4.30
CA LEU A 35 -15.05 10.06 5.42
C LEU A 35 -16.43 10.65 5.76
N PRO A 36 -16.68 11.02 7.02
CA PRO A 36 -17.89 11.75 7.39
C PRO A 36 -17.94 13.13 6.71
N VAL A 37 -19.15 13.66 6.52
CA VAL A 37 -19.40 14.94 5.82
C VAL A 37 -18.53 16.09 6.35
N SER A 38 -18.26 16.14 7.66
CA SER A 38 -17.44 17.17 8.31
C SER A 38 -15.97 17.17 7.89
N MET A 39 -15.45 16.05 7.37
CA MET A 39 -14.09 15.94 6.83
C MET A 39 -14.08 15.86 5.31
N GLN A 40 -15.11 15.22 4.75
CA GLN A 40 -15.16 14.85 3.35
C GLN A 40 -15.04 16.04 2.39
N SER A 41 -15.67 17.18 2.69
CA SER A 41 -15.54 18.38 1.84
C SER A 41 -14.12 18.94 1.82
N PHE A 42 -13.44 18.99 2.97
CA PHE A 42 -12.04 19.43 3.06
C PHE A 42 -11.13 18.50 2.23
N PHE A 43 -11.20 17.19 2.46
CA PHE A 43 -10.38 16.24 1.69
C PHE A 43 -10.70 16.24 0.20
N TYR A 44 -11.99 16.39 -0.16
CA TYR A 44 -12.38 16.45 -1.56
C TYR A 44 -11.81 17.68 -2.29
N ASN A 45 -11.68 18.82 -1.60
CA ASN A 45 -11.05 20.00 -2.18
C ASN A 45 -9.59 19.78 -2.59
N HIS A 46 -8.92 18.78 -1.98
CA HIS A 46 -7.53 18.41 -2.22
C HIS A 46 -7.40 17.00 -2.78
N ILE A 47 -8.47 16.45 -3.38
CA ILE A 47 -8.52 15.03 -3.73
C ILE A 47 -7.42 14.62 -4.71
N ASP A 48 -7.05 15.48 -5.66
CA ASP A 48 -5.99 15.19 -6.62
C ASP A 48 -4.60 15.19 -5.94
N TYR A 49 -4.38 16.09 -4.98
CA TYR A 49 -3.17 16.05 -4.14
C TYR A 49 -3.11 14.76 -3.32
N ILE A 50 -4.19 14.41 -2.61
CA ILE A 50 -4.29 13.18 -1.82
C ILE A 50 -4.07 11.92 -2.68
N THR A 51 -4.52 11.97 -3.94
CA THR A 51 -4.36 10.89 -4.91
C THR A 51 -2.90 10.77 -5.36
N LEU A 52 -2.29 11.84 -5.87
CA LEU A 52 -0.92 11.81 -6.40
C LEU A 52 0.13 11.63 -5.30
N GLU A 53 -0.02 12.32 -4.18
CA GLU A 53 0.90 12.25 -3.04
C GLU A 53 0.95 10.83 -2.44
N SER A 54 -0.10 10.02 -2.63
CA SER A 54 -0.13 8.61 -2.20
C SER A 54 1.00 7.75 -2.78
N THR A 55 1.64 8.19 -3.86
CA THR A 55 2.73 7.48 -4.55
C THR A 55 4.11 7.99 -4.16
N VAL A 56 4.17 9.13 -3.46
CA VAL A 56 5.42 9.83 -3.15
C VAL A 56 6.35 9.04 -2.24
N PRO A 57 5.89 8.24 -1.26
CA PRO A 57 6.79 7.36 -0.51
C PRO A 57 7.65 6.46 -1.40
N ASP A 58 7.08 5.85 -2.45
CA ASP A 58 7.88 5.08 -3.43
C ASP A 58 8.84 5.96 -4.23
N LEU A 59 8.42 7.17 -4.60
CA LEU A 59 9.32 8.12 -5.28
C LEU A 59 10.49 8.53 -4.38
N ARG A 60 10.30 8.65 -3.06
CA ARG A 60 11.39 8.91 -2.11
C ARG A 60 12.42 7.79 -2.14
N LYS A 61 11.94 6.55 -2.16
CA LYS A 61 12.77 5.34 -2.27
C LYS A 61 13.54 5.26 -3.59
N TYR A 62 12.89 5.47 -4.75
CA TYR A 62 13.51 5.20 -6.05
C TYR A 62 14.14 6.40 -6.73
N THR A 63 13.46 7.55 -6.70
CA THR A 63 13.87 8.73 -7.48
C THR A 63 14.96 9.50 -6.78
N ILE A 64 14.83 9.71 -5.46
CA ILE A 64 15.81 10.46 -4.67
C ILE A 64 16.64 9.58 -3.74
N ASN A 65 16.41 8.25 -3.75
CA ASN A 65 17.20 7.26 -3.03
C ASN A 65 17.30 7.54 -1.51
N ASP A 66 16.18 7.92 -0.88
CA ASP A 66 16.09 8.07 0.57
C ASP A 66 16.14 6.68 1.23
N LYS A 67 17.32 6.32 1.73
CA LYS A 67 17.55 5.02 2.38
C LYS A 67 16.72 4.84 3.65
N ALA A 68 16.35 5.93 4.32
CA ALA A 68 15.53 5.87 5.52
C ALA A 68 14.06 5.57 5.20
N GLU A 69 13.64 5.77 3.95
CA GLU A 69 12.30 5.45 3.47
C GLU A 69 12.10 3.94 3.32
N ASN A 70 13.07 3.24 2.74
CA ASN A 70 13.00 1.80 2.44
C ASN A 70 12.33 0.94 3.52
N PRO A 71 12.78 0.93 4.79
CA PRO A 71 12.20 0.05 5.81
C PRO A 71 10.80 0.46 6.25
N ARG A 72 10.28 1.64 5.86
CA ARG A 72 8.94 2.10 6.28
C ARG A 72 7.80 1.36 5.59
N HIS A 73 8.07 0.70 4.47
CA HIS A 73 7.05 0.06 3.63
C HIS A 73 6.70 -1.38 4.03
N PHE A 74 7.48 -2.03 4.89
CA PHE A 74 7.30 -3.46 5.15
C PHE A 74 7.67 -3.85 6.58
N ILE A 75 7.37 -5.10 6.92
CA ILE A 75 7.83 -5.78 8.13
C ILE A 75 7.97 -7.29 7.86
N ASP A 76 9.19 -7.80 7.85
CA ASP A 76 9.47 -9.22 7.62
C ASP A 76 9.25 -10.02 8.90
N LEU A 77 7.98 -10.33 9.20
CA LEU A 77 7.55 -10.86 10.50
C LEU A 77 8.30 -12.11 10.94
N GLU A 78 8.67 -12.99 10.00
CA GLU A 78 9.38 -14.24 10.30
C GLU A 78 10.76 -14.01 10.92
N ASN A 79 11.37 -12.85 10.64
CA ASN A 79 12.71 -12.53 11.12
C ASN A 79 12.69 -11.99 12.56
N PHE A 80 11.55 -11.54 13.08
CA PHE A 80 11.40 -11.01 14.45
C PHE A 80 11.11 -12.10 15.50
N GLY A 81 11.08 -13.37 15.12
CA GLY A 81 10.80 -14.50 16.00
C GLY A 81 9.29 -14.76 16.19
N ALA A 82 8.90 -15.22 17.37
CA ALA A 82 7.49 -15.51 17.65
C ALA A 82 6.65 -14.22 17.61
N LEU A 83 5.50 -14.25 16.92
CA LEU A 83 4.66 -13.07 16.64
C LEU A 83 4.16 -12.35 17.90
N ASP A 84 3.93 -13.09 18.97
CA ASP A 84 3.54 -12.58 20.29
C ASP A 84 4.68 -11.88 21.04
N SER A 85 5.93 -12.20 20.68
CA SER A 85 7.15 -11.61 21.27
C SER A 85 7.62 -10.32 20.58
N ILE A 86 6.93 -9.88 19.52
CA ILE A 86 7.30 -8.68 18.76
C ILE A 86 6.93 -7.43 19.57
N PRO A 87 7.92 -6.58 19.92
CA PRO A 87 7.68 -5.40 20.73
C PRO A 87 6.66 -4.43 20.12
N LYS A 88 5.88 -3.78 20.96
CA LYS A 88 4.74 -2.97 20.49
C LYS A 88 5.13 -1.52 20.18
N THR A 89 6.18 -1.03 20.82
CA THR A 89 6.68 0.34 20.63
C THR A 89 8.03 0.40 19.91
N MET A 90 8.30 1.54 19.26
CA MET A 90 9.58 1.80 18.62
C MET A 90 10.75 1.81 19.63
N GLU A 91 10.49 2.22 20.88
CA GLU A 91 11.51 2.21 21.93
C GLU A 91 11.91 0.78 22.31
N GLU A 92 10.93 -0.09 22.55
CA GLU A 92 11.19 -1.48 22.94
C GLU A 92 11.86 -2.26 21.81
N VAL A 93 11.46 -2.06 20.54
CA VAL A 93 12.08 -2.77 19.42
C VAL A 93 13.55 -2.36 19.24
N LYS A 94 13.88 -1.08 19.43
CA LYS A 94 15.27 -0.58 19.37
C LYS A 94 16.15 -1.07 20.52
N LYS A 95 15.57 -1.49 21.64
CA LYS A 95 16.31 -2.16 22.72
C LYS A 95 16.64 -3.61 22.39
N LYS A 96 15.81 -4.26 21.56
CA LYS A 96 15.93 -5.69 21.21
C LYS A 96 16.73 -5.92 19.93
N TYR A 97 16.63 -5.03 18.96
CA TYR A 97 17.26 -5.16 17.64
C TYR A 97 18.04 -3.89 17.27
N ASP A 98 19.18 -4.08 16.61
CA ASP A 98 20.00 -2.97 16.13
C ASP A 98 19.40 -2.28 14.88
N GLU A 99 19.94 -1.12 14.53
CA GLU A 99 19.48 -0.34 13.39
C GLU A 99 19.61 -1.09 12.06
N LYS A 100 20.67 -1.88 11.90
CA LYS A 100 20.90 -2.66 10.68
C LYS A 100 19.79 -3.70 10.50
N PHE A 101 19.45 -4.42 11.57
CA PHE A 101 18.36 -5.38 11.57
C PHE A 101 17.04 -4.70 11.21
N LEU A 102 16.70 -3.58 11.84
CA LEU A 102 15.46 -2.86 11.55
C LEU A 102 15.42 -2.30 10.12
N SER A 103 16.54 -1.81 9.61
CA SER A 103 16.65 -1.35 8.22
C SER A 103 16.46 -2.48 7.21
N GLN A 104 16.86 -3.71 7.54
CA GLN A 104 16.75 -4.87 6.65
C GLN A 104 15.39 -5.57 6.74
N ASN A 105 14.75 -5.54 7.91
CA ASN A 105 13.53 -6.31 8.19
C ASN A 105 12.27 -5.44 8.29
N GLY A 106 12.40 -4.13 8.10
CA GLY A 106 11.27 -3.23 8.02
C GLY A 106 10.74 -2.77 9.38
N ILE A 107 10.13 -1.60 9.37
CA ILE A 107 9.63 -0.87 10.55
C ILE A 107 8.20 -0.35 10.37
N LEU A 108 7.48 -0.79 9.34
CA LEU A 108 6.13 -0.32 8.99
C LEU A 108 5.20 -0.24 10.22
N PHE A 109 5.19 -1.31 11.04
CA PHE A 109 4.35 -1.40 12.24
C PHE A 109 4.53 -0.24 13.21
N TRP A 110 5.77 0.20 13.43
CA TRP A 110 6.07 1.29 14.36
C TRP A 110 6.01 2.66 13.68
N TYR A 111 6.33 2.73 12.40
CA TYR A 111 6.31 3.99 11.65
C TYR A 111 4.89 4.56 11.50
N VAL A 112 3.88 3.71 11.27
CA VAL A 112 2.48 4.14 11.22
C VAL A 112 2.00 4.73 12.54
N GLN A 113 2.51 4.25 13.69
CA GLN A 113 2.15 4.81 14.99
C GLN A 113 2.65 6.25 15.12
N ASP A 114 3.90 6.51 14.71
CA ASP A 114 4.49 7.86 14.66
C ASP A 114 3.73 8.78 13.69
N LEU A 115 3.35 8.29 12.50
CA LEU A 115 2.51 9.06 11.58
C LEU A 115 1.15 9.41 12.17
N MET A 116 0.52 8.50 12.91
CA MET A 116 -0.76 8.75 13.57
C MET A 116 -0.66 9.83 14.64
N GLU A 117 0.40 9.85 15.44
CA GLU A 117 0.67 10.91 16.41
C GLU A 117 0.86 12.26 15.71
N LYS A 118 1.66 12.30 14.64
CA LYS A 118 1.92 13.50 13.83
C LYS A 118 0.65 14.02 13.16
N LEU A 119 -0.14 13.15 12.54
CA LEU A 119 -1.38 13.53 11.87
C LEU A 119 -2.41 14.07 12.88
N THR A 120 -2.53 13.43 14.04
CA THR A 120 -3.38 13.91 15.14
C THR A 120 -2.96 15.30 15.60
N LYS A 121 -1.66 15.53 15.77
CA LYS A 121 -1.12 16.85 16.12
C LYS A 121 -1.41 17.89 15.03
N ALA A 122 -1.19 17.55 13.77
CA ALA A 122 -1.45 18.44 12.63
C ALA A 122 -2.92 18.85 12.56
N PHE A 123 -3.85 17.91 12.79
CA PHE A 123 -5.28 18.22 12.93
C PHE A 123 -5.53 19.17 14.10
N LYS A 124 -5.01 18.87 15.29
CA LYS A 124 -5.22 19.67 16.51
C LYS A 124 -4.74 21.11 16.33
N GLU A 125 -3.61 21.29 15.65
CA GLU A 125 -3.00 22.59 15.34
C GLU A 125 -3.58 23.24 14.06
N LYS A 126 -4.55 22.58 13.41
CA LYS A 126 -5.19 23.05 12.17
C LYS A 126 -4.20 23.35 11.02
N LYS A 127 -3.11 22.59 10.97
CA LYS A 127 -2.05 22.77 9.97
C LYS A 127 -2.39 22.07 8.67
N LYS A 128 -3.17 22.74 7.82
CA LYS A 128 -3.69 22.21 6.54
C LYS A 128 -2.66 21.42 5.73
N THR A 129 -1.50 22.01 5.42
CA THR A 129 -0.50 21.35 4.57
C THR A 129 0.06 20.09 5.22
N GLU A 130 0.34 20.11 6.53
CA GLU A 130 0.79 18.93 7.27
C GLU A 130 -0.29 17.84 7.32
N ILE A 131 -1.57 18.21 7.50
CA ILE A 131 -2.70 17.27 7.47
C ILE A 131 -2.75 16.52 6.14
N LEU A 132 -2.72 17.25 5.02
CA LEU A 132 -2.84 16.66 3.68
C LEU A 132 -1.66 15.73 3.38
N PHE A 133 -0.44 16.18 3.67
CA PHE A 133 0.78 15.41 3.47
C PHE A 133 0.80 14.12 4.30
N LEU A 134 0.60 14.24 5.63
CA LEU A 134 0.63 13.09 6.53
C LEU A 134 -0.54 12.12 6.27
N ALA A 135 -1.71 12.62 5.86
CA ALA A 135 -2.82 11.77 5.50
C ALA A 135 -2.53 10.97 4.22
N ALA A 136 -1.99 11.61 3.17
CA ALA A 136 -1.63 10.93 1.94
C ALA A 136 -0.57 9.85 2.17
N ASP A 137 0.51 10.19 2.88
CA ASP A 137 1.57 9.25 3.29
C ASP A 137 0.98 8.11 4.13
N LEU A 138 0.16 8.39 5.13
CA LEU A 138 -0.48 7.34 5.94
C LEU A 138 -1.34 6.40 5.08
N GLY A 139 -2.05 6.92 4.07
CA GLY A 139 -2.82 6.12 3.13
C GLY A 139 -1.95 5.18 2.29
N HIS A 140 -0.74 5.61 1.91
CA HIS A 140 0.26 4.75 1.26
C HIS A 140 0.60 3.54 2.13
N TYR A 141 1.05 3.78 3.37
CA TYR A 141 1.46 2.71 4.28
C TYR A 141 0.29 1.82 4.74
N MET A 142 -0.95 2.32 4.72
CA MET A 142 -2.14 1.47 4.87
C MET A 142 -2.31 0.54 3.67
N GLY A 143 -2.07 1.02 2.45
CA GLY A 143 -1.96 0.17 1.27
C GLY A 143 -0.92 -0.93 1.48
N ASP A 144 0.31 -0.55 1.85
CA ASP A 144 1.43 -1.48 2.06
C ASP A 144 1.09 -2.60 3.04
N ALA A 145 0.49 -2.24 4.17
CA ALA A 145 0.13 -3.19 5.21
C ALA A 145 -0.88 -4.26 4.75
N HIS A 146 -1.63 -3.99 3.68
CA HIS A 146 -2.59 -4.91 3.09
C HIS A 146 -2.02 -5.73 1.93
N MET A 147 -0.77 -5.49 1.52
CA MET A 147 -0.05 -6.34 0.57
C MET A 147 0.53 -7.54 1.36
N PRO A 148 0.10 -8.80 1.10
CA PRO A 148 0.55 -9.95 1.91
C PRO A 148 2.07 -10.13 1.99
N LEU A 149 2.79 -9.91 0.90
CA LEU A 149 4.24 -10.07 0.80
C LEU A 149 5.03 -8.90 1.41
N HIS A 150 4.40 -7.76 1.75
CA HIS A 150 5.01 -6.70 2.56
C HIS A 150 5.14 -7.05 4.04
N THR A 151 4.66 -8.23 4.42
CA THR A 151 4.74 -8.73 5.79
C THR A 151 5.68 -9.94 5.92
N SER A 152 6.48 -10.24 4.90
CA SER A 152 7.15 -11.53 4.72
C SER A 152 8.56 -11.38 4.16
N ALA A 153 9.53 -12.06 4.79
CA ALA A 153 10.89 -12.17 4.25
C ALA A 153 10.94 -12.81 2.85
N ASN A 154 9.93 -13.59 2.48
CA ASN A 154 9.74 -14.12 1.12
C ASN A 154 8.96 -13.13 0.23
N TYR A 155 9.34 -11.85 0.28
CA TYR A 155 8.59 -10.73 -0.28
C TYR A 155 8.36 -10.81 -1.80
N ASP A 156 9.21 -11.50 -2.55
CA ASP A 156 9.07 -11.67 -4.00
C ASP A 156 8.99 -13.16 -4.37
N GLY A 157 8.65 -14.04 -3.42
CA GLY A 157 8.65 -15.48 -3.67
C GLY A 157 10.05 -16.05 -3.94
N GLN A 158 11.11 -15.30 -3.65
CA GLN A 158 12.50 -15.65 -3.94
C GLN A 158 12.99 -16.87 -3.14
N GLN A 159 12.39 -17.14 -1.99
CA GLN A 159 12.71 -18.30 -1.15
C GLN A 159 11.99 -19.58 -1.62
N THR A 160 10.96 -19.43 -2.45
CA THR A 160 10.10 -20.53 -2.93
C THR A 160 10.06 -20.66 -4.45
N ASN A 161 11.01 -20.03 -5.16
CA ASN A 161 11.15 -20.05 -6.63
C ASN A 161 9.97 -19.43 -7.40
N GLN A 162 9.45 -18.32 -6.89
CA GLN A 162 8.31 -17.59 -7.44
C GLN A 162 8.61 -16.12 -7.77
N LYS A 163 9.90 -15.82 -8.01
CA LYS A 163 10.40 -14.47 -8.29
C LYS A 163 9.52 -13.70 -9.29
N GLY A 164 9.16 -12.46 -8.95
CA GLY A 164 8.27 -11.58 -9.70
C GLY A 164 6.82 -11.59 -9.24
N ILE A 165 6.42 -12.50 -8.34
CA ILE A 165 5.02 -12.59 -7.87
C ILE A 165 4.55 -11.31 -7.15
N HIS A 166 5.48 -10.55 -6.55
CA HIS A 166 5.20 -9.28 -5.89
C HIS A 166 4.56 -8.26 -6.86
N ALA A 167 5.32 -7.88 -7.88
CA ALA A 167 4.89 -6.92 -8.90
C ALA A 167 3.71 -7.44 -9.76
N LEU A 168 3.55 -8.76 -9.87
CA LEU A 168 2.36 -9.37 -10.47
C LEU A 168 1.10 -9.07 -9.64
N TRP A 169 1.16 -9.26 -8.32
CA TRP A 169 0.02 -9.12 -7.42
C TRP A 169 -0.39 -7.66 -7.24
N GLU A 170 0.57 -6.77 -7.03
CA GLU A 170 0.31 -5.40 -6.55
C GLU A 170 0.12 -4.34 -7.63
N SER A 171 0.66 -4.60 -8.82
CA SER A 171 0.67 -3.63 -9.92
C SER A 171 -0.02 -4.21 -11.13
N ARG A 172 0.47 -5.35 -11.66
CA ARG A 172 -0.07 -5.87 -12.91
C ARG A 172 -1.53 -6.29 -12.81
N ILE A 173 -1.90 -7.08 -11.80
CA ILE A 173 -3.30 -7.51 -11.62
C ILE A 173 -4.21 -6.28 -11.43
N PRO A 174 -3.89 -5.32 -10.54
CA PRO A 174 -4.65 -4.08 -10.43
C PRO A 174 -4.75 -3.27 -11.72
N GLU A 175 -3.67 -3.10 -12.48
CA GLU A 175 -3.71 -2.39 -13.78
C GLU A 175 -4.61 -3.09 -14.81
N MET A 176 -4.61 -4.43 -14.82
CA MET A 176 -5.41 -5.21 -15.77
C MET A 176 -6.90 -5.26 -15.40
N PHE A 177 -7.23 -5.39 -14.11
CA PHE A 177 -8.58 -5.73 -13.65
C PHE A 177 -9.23 -4.66 -12.77
N GLY A 178 -8.47 -3.71 -12.25
CA GLY A 178 -8.93 -2.75 -11.25
C GLY A 178 -10.07 -1.84 -11.70
N THR A 179 -10.18 -1.55 -13.00
CA THR A 179 -11.33 -0.81 -13.55
C THR A 179 -12.67 -1.53 -13.35
N SER A 180 -12.64 -2.86 -13.23
CA SER A 180 -13.81 -3.69 -12.95
C SER A 180 -14.18 -3.73 -11.45
N TYR A 181 -13.24 -3.45 -10.55
CA TYR A 181 -13.45 -3.53 -9.10
C TYR A 181 -14.52 -2.56 -8.61
N ASN A 182 -15.06 -2.90 -7.44
CA ASN A 182 -15.95 -2.09 -6.65
C ASN A 182 -15.16 -1.40 -5.52
N PHE A 183 -15.08 -0.07 -5.58
CA PHE A 183 -14.35 0.77 -4.62
C PHE A 183 -15.21 1.30 -3.47
N LYS A 184 -16.47 0.87 -3.38
CA LYS A 184 -17.39 1.34 -2.34
C LYS A 184 -17.08 0.64 -1.02
N THR A 185 -16.80 1.43 0.00
CA THR A 185 -16.63 0.98 1.39
C THR A 185 -17.73 1.54 2.29
N SER A 186 -17.68 1.18 3.57
CA SER A 186 -18.57 1.76 4.58
C SER A 186 -18.01 3.09 5.10
N GLU A 187 -18.86 3.87 5.77
CA GLU A 187 -18.40 5.09 6.45
C GLU A 187 -17.26 4.79 7.43
N ALA A 188 -16.34 5.74 7.57
CA ALA A 188 -15.19 5.65 8.45
C ALA A 188 -15.61 5.44 9.90
N LYS A 189 -14.88 4.58 10.61
CA LYS A 189 -15.13 4.22 12.00
C LYS A 189 -13.96 4.62 12.88
N TYR A 190 -14.27 5.03 14.10
CA TYR A 190 -13.26 5.32 15.12
C TYR A 190 -12.57 4.03 15.55
N ILE A 191 -11.27 4.10 15.78
CA ILE A 191 -10.45 2.99 16.27
C ILE A 191 -10.00 3.33 17.69
N ASP A 192 -10.46 2.55 18.67
CA ASP A 192 -10.13 2.76 20.08
C ASP A 192 -8.64 2.57 20.38
N ASN A 193 -8.01 1.58 19.74
CA ASN A 193 -6.58 1.30 19.88
C ASN A 193 -5.95 1.08 18.50
N VAL A 194 -5.35 2.16 17.99
CA VAL A 194 -4.71 2.22 16.67
C VAL A 194 -3.60 1.18 16.52
N GLN A 195 -2.77 0.99 17.56
CA GLN A 195 -1.68 0.01 17.53
C GLN A 195 -2.23 -1.42 17.42
N SER A 196 -3.23 -1.75 18.23
CA SER A 196 -3.86 -3.08 18.20
C SER A 196 -4.54 -3.34 16.87
N GLU A 197 -5.24 -2.35 16.31
CA GLU A 197 -5.91 -2.50 15.02
C GLU A 197 -4.91 -2.65 13.88
N PHE A 198 -3.83 -1.85 13.87
CA PHE A 198 -2.80 -1.98 12.86
C PHE A 198 -2.07 -3.32 12.93
N TRP A 199 -1.85 -3.84 14.14
CA TRP A 199 -1.31 -5.19 14.31
C TRP A 199 -2.22 -6.27 13.73
N LYS A 200 -3.55 -6.15 13.88
CA LYS A 200 -4.51 -7.09 13.27
C LYS A 200 -4.44 -7.06 11.75
N ILE A 201 -4.31 -5.87 11.15
CA ILE A 201 -4.15 -5.70 9.69
C ILE A 201 -2.91 -6.46 9.21
N ILE A 202 -1.76 -6.17 9.81
CA ILE A 202 -0.48 -6.82 9.46
C ILE A 202 -0.59 -8.35 9.59
N LEU A 203 -1.14 -8.86 10.70
CA LEU A 203 -1.31 -10.31 10.90
C LEU A 203 -2.32 -10.93 9.92
N HIS A 204 -3.35 -10.20 9.53
CA HIS A 204 -4.31 -10.67 8.53
C HIS A 204 -3.64 -10.83 7.18
N SER A 205 -2.93 -9.81 6.70
CA SER A 205 -2.23 -9.83 5.42
C SER A 205 -1.12 -10.87 5.39
N HIS A 206 -0.40 -11.05 6.50
CA HIS A 206 0.60 -12.11 6.63
C HIS A 206 0.02 -13.51 6.43
N LYS A 207 -1.17 -13.81 6.97
CA LYS A 207 -1.83 -15.10 6.77
C LYS A 207 -2.19 -15.37 5.30
N LEU A 208 -2.40 -14.31 4.51
CA LEU A 208 -2.74 -14.44 3.08
C LEU A 208 -1.54 -14.78 2.21
N LYS A 209 -0.30 -14.53 2.69
CA LYS A 209 0.92 -14.79 1.92
C LYS A 209 1.00 -16.26 1.49
N ASP A 210 0.63 -17.19 2.37
CA ASP A 210 0.71 -18.63 2.10
C ASP A 210 -0.31 -19.02 1.05
N THR A 211 -1.52 -18.48 1.12
CA THR A 211 -2.55 -18.69 0.09
C THR A 211 -2.07 -18.15 -1.26
N LEU A 212 -1.48 -16.96 -1.29
CA LEU A 212 -0.94 -16.35 -2.51
C LEU A 212 0.18 -17.21 -3.11
N LEU A 213 1.21 -17.53 -2.33
CA LEU A 213 2.37 -18.30 -2.79
C LEU A 213 1.97 -19.72 -3.21
N MET A 214 1.16 -20.43 -2.42
CA MET A 214 0.71 -21.78 -2.81
C MET A 214 -0.14 -21.75 -4.06
N THR A 215 -1.03 -20.77 -4.21
CA THR A 215 -1.88 -20.64 -5.40
C THR A 215 -1.04 -20.43 -6.66
N ASP A 216 -0.02 -19.57 -6.60
CA ASP A 216 0.89 -19.37 -7.72
C ASP A 216 1.71 -20.63 -8.03
N LEU A 217 2.23 -21.36 -7.03
CA LEU A 217 2.94 -22.63 -7.25
C LEU A 217 2.06 -23.67 -7.95
N GLU A 218 0.82 -23.86 -7.48
CA GLU A 218 -0.11 -24.81 -8.10
C GLU A 218 -0.53 -24.37 -9.50
N LEU A 219 -0.59 -23.06 -9.75
CA LEU A 219 -0.89 -22.52 -11.07
C LEU A 219 0.27 -22.76 -12.05
N LYS A 220 1.53 -22.52 -11.64
CA LYS A 220 2.71 -22.73 -12.48
C LYS A 220 2.81 -24.14 -13.02
N LYS A 221 2.39 -25.15 -12.24
CA LYS A 221 2.35 -26.56 -12.70
C LYS A 221 1.46 -26.79 -13.93
N LYS A 222 0.54 -25.87 -14.20
CA LYS A 222 -0.41 -25.93 -15.33
C LYS A 222 0.04 -25.12 -16.55
N PHE A 223 1.17 -24.42 -16.46
CA PHE A 223 1.70 -23.56 -17.52
C PHE A 223 3.06 -24.06 -17.98
N THR A 224 3.32 -23.99 -19.29
CA THR A 224 4.67 -24.15 -19.83
C THR A 224 5.47 -22.86 -19.63
N GLU A 225 6.80 -22.95 -19.56
CA GLU A 225 7.66 -21.79 -19.27
C GLU A 225 7.44 -20.63 -20.25
N ASP A 226 7.20 -20.93 -21.54
CA ASP A 226 6.94 -19.94 -22.59
C ASP A 226 5.60 -19.20 -22.44
N LYS A 227 4.70 -19.70 -21.58
CA LYS A 227 3.38 -19.11 -21.31
C LYS A 227 3.31 -18.32 -20.02
N VAL A 228 4.30 -18.44 -19.13
CA VAL A 228 4.32 -17.69 -17.87
C VAL A 228 4.62 -16.21 -18.10
N PHE A 229 5.52 -15.90 -19.03
CA PHE A 229 5.97 -14.54 -19.31
C PHE A 229 5.58 -14.06 -20.70
N LYS A 230 5.29 -12.76 -20.82
CA LYS A 230 5.04 -12.10 -22.10
C LYS A 230 6.35 -12.02 -22.87
N SER A 231 6.36 -12.51 -24.10
CA SER A 231 7.51 -12.45 -25.00
C SER A 231 7.20 -11.58 -26.21
N VAL A 232 8.17 -10.74 -26.61
CA VAL A 232 8.14 -9.92 -27.82
C VAL A 232 9.43 -10.22 -28.58
N ASP A 233 9.33 -10.60 -29.85
CA ASP A 233 10.48 -10.98 -30.70
C ASP A 233 11.40 -12.05 -30.07
N GLY A 234 10.81 -13.05 -29.41
CA GLY A 234 11.54 -14.15 -28.76
C GLY A 234 12.27 -13.76 -27.47
N LYS A 235 12.06 -12.54 -26.95
CA LYS A 235 12.63 -12.08 -25.67
C LYS A 235 11.53 -11.78 -24.66
N VAL A 236 11.78 -12.14 -23.41
CA VAL A 236 10.88 -11.80 -22.29
C VAL A 236 10.79 -10.28 -22.16
N LYS A 237 9.56 -9.75 -22.26
CA LYS A 237 9.28 -8.32 -22.03
C LYS A 237 9.60 -7.98 -20.57
N LYS A 238 10.19 -6.80 -20.36
CA LYS A 238 10.47 -6.25 -19.04
C LYS A 238 9.62 -5.01 -18.77
N ASN A 239 9.27 -4.78 -17.51
CA ASN A 239 8.52 -3.60 -17.05
C ASN A 239 9.48 -2.39 -16.90
N LYS A 240 8.97 -1.23 -16.47
CA LYS A 240 9.79 -0.02 -16.29
C LYS A 240 10.94 -0.18 -15.29
N TYR A 241 10.84 -1.15 -14.38
CA TYR A 241 11.85 -1.50 -13.38
C TYR A 241 12.77 -2.66 -13.81
N GLY A 242 12.66 -3.14 -15.04
CA GLY A 242 13.51 -4.21 -15.59
C GLY A 242 13.13 -5.63 -15.16
N GLN A 243 11.99 -5.83 -14.51
CA GLN A 243 11.46 -7.13 -14.08
C GLN A 243 10.69 -7.83 -15.22
N PRO A 244 10.74 -9.17 -15.32
CA PRO A 244 9.94 -9.93 -16.27
C PRO A 244 8.44 -9.64 -16.15
N VAL A 245 7.81 -9.41 -17.29
CA VAL A 245 6.37 -9.16 -17.41
C VAL A 245 5.69 -10.52 -17.58
N PHE A 246 4.86 -10.94 -16.62
CA PHE A 246 4.01 -12.13 -16.76
C PHE A 246 3.14 -12.07 -18.03
N SER A 247 2.56 -13.17 -18.50
CA SER A 247 1.63 -13.12 -19.62
C SER A 247 0.24 -12.64 -19.16
N ASP A 248 -0.56 -12.11 -20.08
CA ASP A 248 -1.93 -11.68 -19.76
C ASP A 248 -2.80 -12.89 -19.37
N GLU A 249 -2.53 -14.05 -19.98
CA GLU A 249 -3.16 -15.34 -19.66
C GLU A 249 -2.83 -15.79 -18.23
N TYR A 250 -1.55 -15.77 -17.85
CA TYR A 250 -1.10 -16.16 -16.53
C TYR A 250 -1.66 -15.23 -15.44
N ALA A 251 -1.57 -13.91 -15.65
CA ALA A 251 -2.11 -12.92 -14.72
C ALA A 251 -3.64 -13.08 -14.54
N THR A 252 -4.37 -13.34 -15.62
CA THR A 252 -5.81 -13.63 -15.57
C THR A 252 -6.11 -14.90 -14.78
N ALA A 253 -5.35 -15.96 -15.01
CA ALA A 253 -5.55 -17.23 -14.32
C ALA A 253 -5.24 -17.12 -12.82
N LEU A 254 -4.17 -16.41 -12.44
CA LEU A 254 -3.84 -16.16 -11.04
C LEU A 254 -4.91 -15.29 -10.38
N HIS A 255 -5.34 -14.19 -11.02
CA HIS A 255 -6.40 -13.33 -10.48
C HIS A 255 -7.69 -14.11 -10.19
N LYS A 256 -8.09 -15.00 -11.11
CA LYS A 256 -9.24 -15.91 -10.91
C LYS A 256 -9.01 -16.90 -9.77
N ALA A 257 -7.83 -17.53 -9.72
CA ALA A 257 -7.49 -18.52 -8.70
C ALA A 257 -7.44 -17.91 -7.28
N LEU A 258 -7.01 -16.65 -7.17
CA LEU A 258 -7.01 -15.89 -5.92
C LEU A 258 -8.42 -15.46 -5.46
N ASN A 259 -9.47 -15.73 -6.25
CA ASN A 259 -10.87 -15.58 -5.86
C ASN A 259 -11.21 -14.22 -5.20
N GLY A 260 -10.81 -13.14 -5.88
CA GLY A 260 -11.06 -11.76 -5.46
C GLY A 260 -10.17 -11.27 -4.32
N MET A 261 -9.10 -11.97 -3.94
CA MET A 261 -8.18 -11.53 -2.87
C MET A 261 -7.67 -10.10 -3.09
N VAL A 262 -7.23 -9.76 -4.31
CA VAL A 262 -6.67 -8.43 -4.61
C VAL A 262 -7.68 -7.31 -4.39
N GLU A 263 -8.90 -7.46 -4.93
CA GLU A 263 -9.99 -6.50 -4.71
C GLU A 263 -10.39 -6.40 -3.22
N LYS A 264 -10.43 -7.53 -2.50
CA LYS A 264 -10.74 -7.56 -1.07
C LYS A 264 -9.69 -6.83 -0.24
N GLN A 265 -8.40 -7.04 -0.52
CA GLN A 265 -7.32 -6.32 0.17
C GLN A 265 -7.36 -4.83 -0.18
N MET A 266 -7.59 -4.46 -1.44
CA MET A 266 -7.74 -3.05 -1.84
C MET A 266 -8.90 -2.36 -1.11
N ASN A 267 -10.06 -3.00 -0.99
CA ASN A 267 -11.20 -2.48 -0.21
C ASN A 267 -10.89 -2.38 1.29
N ALA A 268 -10.17 -3.35 1.84
CA ALA A 268 -9.70 -3.30 3.23
C ALA A 268 -8.74 -2.11 3.44
N SER A 269 -7.82 -1.87 2.51
CA SER A 269 -6.94 -0.69 2.53
C SER A 269 -7.73 0.61 2.51
N ILE A 270 -8.72 0.74 1.62
CA ILE A 270 -9.58 1.94 1.54
C ILE A 270 -10.28 2.19 2.88
N GLN A 271 -10.87 1.15 3.47
CA GLN A 271 -11.56 1.26 4.75
C GLN A 271 -10.60 1.62 5.88
N ALA A 272 -9.42 0.98 5.94
CA ALA A 272 -8.41 1.27 6.95
C ALA A 272 -7.90 2.71 6.85
N THR A 273 -7.54 3.17 5.65
CA THR A 273 -7.12 4.56 5.38
C THR A 273 -8.16 5.55 5.91
N ALA A 274 -9.44 5.35 5.55
CA ALA A 274 -10.52 6.22 6.02
C ALA A 274 -10.68 6.18 7.56
N ASN A 275 -10.63 4.99 8.18
CA ASN A 275 -10.75 4.83 9.63
C ASN A 275 -9.59 5.50 10.38
N PHE A 276 -8.36 5.38 9.88
CA PHE A 276 -7.17 5.96 10.52
C PHE A 276 -7.16 7.49 10.40
N TRP A 277 -7.48 8.04 9.22
CA TRP A 277 -7.66 9.49 9.05
C TRP A 277 -8.74 10.04 9.99
N TYR A 278 -9.89 9.37 10.03
CA TYR A 278 -11.00 9.75 10.91
C TYR A 278 -10.58 9.68 12.39
N THR A 279 -9.88 8.61 12.79
CA THR A 279 -9.41 8.43 14.16
C THR A 279 -8.44 9.53 14.58
N ALA A 280 -7.50 9.92 13.71
CA ALA A 280 -6.59 11.03 14.00
C ALA A 280 -7.34 12.37 14.18
N TRP A 281 -8.35 12.64 13.35
CA TRP A 281 -9.20 13.83 13.48
C TRP A 281 -10.06 13.82 14.75
N VAL A 282 -10.62 12.66 15.13
CA VAL A 282 -11.38 12.51 16.38
C VAL A 282 -10.46 12.73 17.60
N ASN A 283 -9.28 12.09 17.62
CA ASN A 283 -8.30 12.24 18.69
C ASN A 283 -7.79 13.68 18.83
N ALA A 284 -7.79 14.45 17.73
CA ALA A 284 -7.47 15.87 17.73
C ALA A 284 -8.57 16.78 18.32
N GLY A 285 -9.72 16.21 18.74
CA GLY A 285 -10.86 16.96 19.25
C GLY A 285 -11.84 17.43 18.17
N LYS A 286 -11.84 16.78 16.99
CA LYS A 286 -12.73 17.10 15.87
C LYS A 286 -12.66 18.58 15.43
N PRO A 287 -11.46 19.12 15.18
CA PRO A 287 -11.32 20.52 14.78
C PRO A 287 -12.11 20.81 13.49
N GLU A 288 -12.74 21.97 13.43
CA GLU A 288 -13.45 22.45 12.23
C GLU A 288 -12.43 22.63 11.08
N LEU A 289 -12.68 21.95 9.95
CA LEU A 289 -11.80 21.89 8.77
C LEU A 289 -12.24 22.80 7.62
N GLY A 290 -13.52 23.19 7.56
CA GLY A 290 -14.05 24.03 6.49
C GLY A 290 -13.43 25.42 6.47
N SER A 291 -12.97 25.94 7.61
CA SER A 291 -12.24 27.22 7.71
C SER A 291 -10.81 27.14 7.19
N LEU A 292 -10.30 25.95 6.82
CA LEU A 292 -8.94 25.78 6.29
C LEU A 292 -8.88 26.00 4.77
N ASP A 293 -10.04 26.09 4.12
CA ASP A 293 -10.16 26.37 2.69
C ASP A 293 -10.97 27.66 2.44
N PRO A 294 -10.67 28.39 1.35
CA PRO A 294 -11.57 29.43 0.86
C PRO A 294 -12.96 28.85 0.56
N ALA A 295 -14.02 29.58 0.94
CA ALA A 295 -15.40 29.14 0.70
C ALA A 295 -15.70 28.98 -0.80
N GLU A 296 -15.06 29.80 -1.64
CA GLU A 296 -15.17 29.77 -3.10
C GLU A 296 -14.67 28.46 -3.69
N LEU A 297 -13.57 27.90 -3.16
CA LEU A 297 -13.03 26.60 -3.59
C LEU A 297 -14.04 25.50 -3.32
N THR A 298 -14.55 25.44 -2.08
CA THR A 298 -15.56 24.45 -1.68
C THR A 298 -16.82 24.57 -2.52
N LYS A 299 -17.28 25.81 -2.78
CA LYS A 299 -18.45 26.07 -3.63
C LYS A 299 -18.22 25.59 -5.06
N SER A 300 -17.05 25.89 -5.65
CA SER A 300 -16.67 25.46 -7.00
C SER A 300 -16.67 23.94 -7.14
N ASN A 301 -16.08 23.25 -6.15
CA ASN A 301 -15.96 21.79 -6.16
C ASN A 301 -17.28 21.04 -5.86
N SER A 302 -18.25 21.70 -5.23
CA SER A 302 -19.47 21.07 -4.70
C SER A 302 -20.29 20.27 -5.74
N LYS A 303 -20.37 20.75 -6.99
CA LYS A 303 -21.13 20.07 -8.06
C LYS A 303 -20.44 18.77 -8.46
N GLN A 304 -19.13 18.82 -8.66
CA GLN A 304 -18.34 17.65 -9.03
C GLN A 304 -18.30 16.64 -7.88
N PHE A 305 -18.12 17.12 -6.64
CA PHE A 305 -18.19 16.29 -5.43
C PHE A 305 -19.45 15.43 -5.37
N LYS A 306 -20.63 16.06 -5.54
CA LYS A 306 -21.92 15.33 -5.54
C LYS A 306 -22.03 14.31 -6.67
N LYS A 307 -21.42 14.58 -7.82
CA LYS A 307 -21.40 13.65 -8.96
C LYS A 307 -20.50 12.45 -8.65
N GLU A 308 -19.29 12.68 -8.17
CA GLU A 308 -18.32 11.63 -7.86
C GLU A 308 -18.78 10.79 -6.67
N LEU A 309 -19.38 11.39 -5.63
CA LEU A 309 -19.96 10.64 -4.51
C LEU A 309 -21.08 9.69 -4.98
N LYS A 310 -21.88 10.06 -5.99
CA LYS A 310 -22.88 9.16 -6.60
C LYS A 310 -22.23 8.02 -7.38
N MET A 311 -21.09 8.25 -8.03
CA MET A 311 -20.33 7.21 -8.72
C MET A 311 -19.71 6.24 -7.72
N TRP A 312 -19.09 6.77 -6.65
CA TRP A 312 -18.52 5.96 -5.57
C TRP A 312 -19.59 5.11 -4.89
N ASN A 313 -20.79 5.64 -4.70
CA ASN A 313 -21.93 4.86 -4.20
C ASN A 313 -22.36 3.68 -5.09
N LYS A 314 -21.96 3.68 -6.36
CA LYS A 314 -22.11 2.58 -7.33
C LYS A 314 -20.82 1.75 -7.47
N GLY A 315 -19.83 1.99 -6.62
CA GLY A 315 -18.55 1.29 -6.64
C GLY A 315 -17.52 1.81 -7.62
N LYS A 316 -17.71 3.00 -8.20
CA LYS A 316 -16.85 3.53 -9.28
C LYS A 316 -16.21 4.86 -8.90
N LEU A 317 -14.94 5.04 -9.25
CA LEU A 317 -14.22 6.29 -9.12
C LEU A 317 -14.19 7.03 -10.47
N PHE A 318 -14.08 8.35 -10.43
CA PHE A 318 -14.03 9.19 -11.62
C PHE A 318 -12.61 9.66 -11.91
N GLY A 319 -12.20 9.61 -13.18
CA GLY A 319 -11.08 10.41 -13.70
C GLY A 319 -9.69 10.08 -13.18
N ILE A 320 -9.45 8.87 -12.66
CA ILE A 320 -8.10 8.44 -12.28
C ILE A 320 -7.42 7.83 -13.51
N GLU A 321 -6.34 8.44 -13.96
CA GLU A 321 -5.45 7.90 -14.98
C GLU A 321 -4.07 7.72 -14.37
N SER A 322 -3.79 6.50 -13.90
CA SER A 322 -2.53 6.16 -13.25
C SER A 322 -1.42 5.94 -14.27
N GLU A 323 -0.20 6.35 -13.91
CA GLU A 323 0.99 5.95 -14.67
C GLU A 323 1.15 4.43 -14.64
N LYS A 324 1.31 3.81 -15.81
CA LYS A 324 1.47 2.36 -15.91
C LYS A 324 2.90 1.92 -15.59
N GLU A 325 3.01 0.76 -14.97
CA GLU A 325 4.30 0.12 -14.70
C GLU A 325 4.64 -0.96 -15.74
N PHE A 326 3.64 -1.54 -16.43
CA PHE A 326 3.76 -2.74 -17.29
C PHE A 326 3.52 -2.54 -18.80
#